data_AF-A0A4R9VCT8-F1
#
_entry.id   AF-A0A4R9VCT8-F1
#
_cell.length_a   1.000
_cell.length_b   1.000
_cell.length_c   1.000
_cell.angle_alpha   90.00
_cell.angle_beta   90.00
_cell.angle_gamma   90.00
#
_symmetry.space_group_name_H-M   'P 1'
#
loop_
_entity.id
_entity.type
_entity.pdbx_description
1 polymer ?
#
loop_
_entity_poly.entity_id
_entity_poly.type
_entity_poly.pdbx_seq_one_letter_code
_entity_poly.pdbx_strand_id
1 'polypeptide(L)'
;TRGHRGDYDEWADLGCQGWSWDDVLPYFRRAEGNQRGAGALHGGDGPLRVAEQQEPRPISKAFVEACGENQIRRNDDFNGPEQEGAGLYQVTQFWGE
;
A
#
# COMPACT_ATOMS: atom_id res chain seq x y z
N THR A 1 -0.38 3.75 2.24
CA THR A 1 -0.03 3.52 0.83
C THR A 1 1.27 4.23 0.53
N ARG A 2 1.93 3.92 -0.59
CA ARG A 2 3.29 4.44 -0.92
C ARG A 2 3.37 5.29 -2.19
N GLY A 3 2.24 5.83 -2.68
CA GLY A 3 2.19 6.55 -3.96
C GLY A 3 2.13 5.62 -5.18
N HIS A 4 1.82 6.16 -6.36
CA HIS A 4 1.71 5.40 -7.59
C HIS A 4 3.05 5.37 -8.34
N ARG A 5 3.36 4.27 -9.05
CA ARG A 5 4.61 4.15 -9.84
C ARG A 5 4.81 5.33 -10.80
N GLY A 6 3.73 5.76 -11.44
CA GLY A 6 3.74 6.89 -12.38
C GLY A 6 4.20 8.20 -11.76
N ASP A 7 3.91 8.44 -10.47
CA ASP A 7 4.31 9.68 -9.79
C ASP A 7 5.85 9.75 -9.66
N TYR A 8 6.49 8.62 -9.35
CA TYR A 8 7.95 8.50 -9.22
C TYR A 8 8.65 8.59 -10.56
N ASP A 9 8.12 7.90 -11.56
CA ASP A 9 8.65 7.95 -12.93
C ASP A 9 8.54 9.38 -13.50
N GLU A 10 7.42 10.07 -13.26
CA GLU A 10 7.25 11.47 -13.64
C GLU A 10 8.28 12.39 -12.95
N TRP A 11 8.56 12.18 -11.66
CA TRP A 11 9.60 12.97 -10.97
C TRP A 11 10.98 12.77 -11.59
N ALA A 12 11.33 11.53 -11.94
CA ALA A 12 12.58 11.25 -12.64
C ALA A 12 12.64 11.96 -14.00
N ASP A 13 11.55 11.95 -14.76
CA ASP A 13 11.42 12.64 -16.05
C ASP A 13 11.53 14.16 -15.92
N LEU A 14 11.01 14.73 -14.82
CA LEU A 14 11.13 16.16 -14.48
C LEU A 14 12.52 16.57 -13.98
N GLY A 15 13.48 15.63 -13.91
CA GLY A 15 14.87 15.89 -13.58
C GLY A 15 15.29 15.47 -12.17
N CYS A 16 14.40 14.87 -11.37
CA CYS A 16 14.75 14.26 -10.08
C CYS A 16 15.43 12.90 -10.29
N GLN A 17 16.68 12.93 -10.76
CA GLN A 17 17.47 11.72 -11.00
C GLN A 17 17.57 10.85 -9.74
N GLY A 18 17.37 9.54 -9.88
CA GLY A 18 17.34 8.58 -8.77
C GLY A 18 16.01 8.48 -8.02
N TRP A 19 14.95 9.15 -8.49
CA TRP A 19 13.60 9.07 -7.94
C TRP A 19 12.64 8.21 -8.77
N SER A 20 13.15 7.51 -9.79
CA SER A 20 12.32 6.58 -10.56
C SER A 20 11.79 5.47 -9.65
N TRP A 21 10.68 4.84 -10.04
CA TRP A 21 10.10 3.77 -9.24
C TRP A 21 11.09 2.67 -8.89
N ASP A 22 11.90 2.27 -9.88
CA ASP A 22 12.87 1.19 -9.74
C ASP A 22 14.02 1.57 -8.79
N ASP A 23 14.36 2.86 -8.71
CA ASP A 23 15.37 3.38 -7.77
C ASP A 23 14.85 3.43 -6.32
N VAL A 24 13.58 3.80 -6.12
CA VAL A 24 13.01 3.99 -4.77
C VAL A 24 12.41 2.72 -4.19
N LEU A 25 11.95 1.77 -5.01
CA LEU A 25 11.33 0.51 -4.56
C LEU A 25 12.19 -0.29 -3.56
N PRO A 26 13.52 -0.44 -3.74
CA PRO A 26 14.37 -1.11 -2.75
C PRO A 26 14.34 -0.43 -1.38
N TYR A 27 14.20 0.90 -1.32
CA TYR A 27 14.12 1.64 -0.07
C TYR A 27 12.79 1.41 0.63
N PHE A 28 11.67 1.40 -0.11
CA PHE A 28 10.37 1.05 0.46
C PHE A 28 10.37 -0.36 1.03
N ARG A 29 10.89 -1.33 0.28
CA ARG A 29 11.00 -2.72 0.74
C ARG A 29 11.93 -2.88 1.94
N ARG A 30 12.98 -2.07 2.05
CA ARG A 30 13.87 -2.09 3.23
C ARG A 30 13.23 -1.46 4.46
N ALA A 31 12.41 -0.42 4.28
CA ALA A 31 11.75 0.28 5.37
C ALA A 31 10.55 -0.49 5.93
N GLU A 32 9.85 -1.25 5.08
CA GLU A 32 8.62 -1.95 5.42
C GLU A 32 8.86 -3.28 6.15
N GLY A 33 8.17 -3.47 7.26
CA GLY A 33 7.96 -4.75 7.93
C GLY A 33 6.50 -5.17 7.82
N ASN A 34 6.10 -5.70 6.66
CA ASN A 34 4.71 -6.06 6.38
C ASN A 34 4.34 -7.35 7.12
N GLN A 35 3.15 -7.36 7.75
CA GLN A 35 2.60 -8.54 8.44
C GLN A 35 2.43 -9.73 7.50
N ARG A 36 2.18 -9.50 6.22
CA ARG A 36 2.05 -10.55 5.19
C ARG A 36 3.40 -11.13 4.75
N GLY A 37 4.51 -10.54 5.19
CA GLY A 37 5.88 -10.94 4.83
C GLY A 37 6.41 -10.22 3.60
N ALA A 38 7.68 -10.49 3.27
CA ALA A 38 8.36 -9.89 2.14
C ALA A 38 7.89 -10.48 0.80
N GLY A 39 7.90 -9.65 -0.25
CA GLY A 39 7.54 -10.05 -1.60
C GLY A 39 8.27 -9.22 -2.66
N ALA A 40 7.81 -9.31 -3.92
CA ALA A 40 8.35 -8.49 -5.01
C ALA A 40 8.18 -6.99 -4.74
N LEU A 41 7.05 -6.63 -4.12
CA LEU A 41 6.66 -5.26 -3.84
C LEU A 41 6.75 -4.89 -2.36
N HIS A 42 6.91 -5.86 -1.45
CA HIS A 42 6.88 -5.62 -0.01
C HIS A 42 8.16 -6.00 0.72
N GLY A 43 8.41 -5.29 1.82
CA GLY A 43 9.38 -5.65 2.86
C GLY A 43 8.77 -6.52 3.96
N GLY A 44 9.60 -7.29 4.66
CA GLY A 44 9.18 -8.14 5.79
C GLY A 44 9.80 -7.78 7.13
N ASP A 45 11.04 -7.29 7.11
CA ASP A 45 11.87 -7.09 8.31
C ASP A 45 12.21 -5.62 8.59
N GLY A 46 11.59 -4.70 7.84
CA GLY A 46 11.81 -3.28 8.00
C GLY A 46 11.26 -2.73 9.33
N PRO A 47 11.79 -1.59 9.79
CA PRO A 47 11.40 -0.98 11.05
C PRO A 47 9.95 -0.45 11.03
N LEU A 48 9.42 -0.06 9.87
CA LEU A 48 8.06 0.43 9.74
C LEU A 48 7.12 -0.76 9.65
N ARG A 49 6.47 -1.06 10.75
CA ARG A 49 5.56 -2.18 10.80
C ARG A 49 4.22 -1.84 10.13
N VAL A 50 3.80 -2.66 9.18
CA VAL A 50 2.59 -2.47 8.37
C VAL A 50 1.69 -3.70 8.54
N ALA A 51 0.43 -3.50 8.94
CA ALA A 51 -0.49 -4.59 9.29
C ALA A 51 -1.92 -4.30 8.84
N GLU A 52 -2.76 -5.33 8.84
CA GLU A 52 -4.20 -5.15 8.69
C GLU A 52 -4.76 -4.35 9.87
N GLN A 53 -5.85 -3.61 9.65
CA GLN A 53 -6.59 -2.99 10.75
C GLN A 53 -7.09 -4.08 11.71
N GLN A 54 -6.83 -3.91 13.01
CA GLN A 54 -7.27 -4.88 14.02
C GLN A 54 -8.80 -4.82 14.20
N GLU A 55 -9.36 -3.61 14.28
CA GLU A 55 -10.79 -3.37 14.48
C GLU A 55 -11.35 -2.40 13.43
N PRO A 56 -11.43 -2.81 12.15
CA PRO A 56 -12.00 -1.97 11.11
C PRO A 56 -13.49 -1.70 11.39
N ARG A 57 -13.86 -0.43 11.32
CA ARG A 57 -15.23 0.02 11.63
C ARG A 57 -16.25 -0.66 10.71
N PRO A 58 -17.44 -1.05 11.22
CA PRO A 58 -18.47 -1.69 10.40
C PRO A 58 -18.86 -0.88 9.15
N ILE A 59 -18.90 0.46 9.27
CA ILE A 59 -19.22 1.34 8.14
C ILE A 59 -18.18 1.26 7.01
N SER A 60 -16.90 1.06 7.33
CA SER A 60 -15.84 0.91 6.33
C SER A 60 -16.01 -0.39 5.54
N LYS A 61 -16.44 -1.48 6.22
CA LYS A 61 -16.76 -2.74 5.54
C LYS A 61 -17.99 -2.60 4.64
N ALA A 62 -19.05 -2.00 5.16
CA ALA A 62 -20.29 -1.75 4.41
C ALA A 62 -20.04 -0.87 3.16
N PHE A 63 -19.16 0.12 3.27
CA PHE A 63 -18.76 0.95 2.14
C PHE A 63 -18.05 0.14 1.04
N VAL A 64 -17.07 -0.70 1.41
CA VAL A 64 -16.37 -1.56 0.43
C VAL A 64 -17.33 -2.56 -0.22
N GLU A 65 -18.30 -3.09 0.53
CA GLU A 65 -19.36 -3.95 0.02
C GLU A 65 -20.24 -3.22 -1.01
N ALA A 66 -20.72 -2.02 -0.68
CA ALA A 66 -21.51 -1.18 -1.59
C ALA A 66 -20.73 -0.80 -2.87
N CYS A 67 -19.42 -0.60 -2.77
CA CYS A 67 -18.56 -0.43 -3.96
C CYS A 67 -18.62 -1.66 -4.87
N GLY A 68 -18.55 -2.86 -4.30
CA GLY A 68 -18.68 -4.11 -5.05
C GLY A 68 -20.02 -4.26 -5.78
N GLU A 69 -21.12 -3.82 -5.15
CA GLU A 69 -22.45 -3.77 -5.79
C GLU A 69 -22.48 -2.84 -7.01
N ASN A 70 -21.61 -1.82 -7.02
CA ASN A 70 -21.44 -0.88 -8.13
C ASN A 70 -20.30 -1.29 -9.08
N GLN A 71 -19.92 -2.56 -9.08
CA GLN A 71 -18.89 -3.15 -9.95
C GLN A 71 -17.47 -2.56 -9.76
N ILE A 72 -17.22 -1.86 -8.64
CA ILE A 72 -15.88 -1.41 -8.29
C ILE A 72 -15.12 -2.62 -7.73
N ARG A 73 -13.95 -2.92 -8.31
CA ARG A 73 -13.13 -4.06 -7.91
C ARG A 73 -12.70 -3.93 -6.44
N ARG A 74 -12.73 -5.04 -5.71
CA ARG A 74 -12.14 -5.09 -4.37
C ARG A 74 -10.61 -5.10 -4.47
N ASN A 75 -9.96 -4.22 -3.72
CA ASN A 75 -8.51 -4.15 -3.61
C ASN A 75 -8.11 -4.52 -2.19
N ASP A 76 -7.29 -5.55 -2.04
CA ASP A 76 -6.77 -6.02 -0.76
C ASP A 76 -5.30 -5.63 -0.53
N ASP A 77 -4.66 -4.97 -1.50
CA ASP A 77 -3.29 -4.52 -1.45
C ASP A 77 -3.05 -3.29 -2.36
N PHE A 78 -3.26 -2.11 -1.79
CA PHE A 78 -2.99 -0.84 -2.45
C PHE A 78 -1.50 -0.56 -2.69
N ASN A 79 -0.60 -1.36 -2.14
CA ASN A 79 0.82 -1.28 -2.44
C ASN A 79 1.24 -2.39 -3.44
N GLY A 80 0.29 -3.19 -3.92
CA GLY A 80 0.46 -4.24 -4.91
C GLY A 80 0.62 -3.70 -6.34
N PRO A 81 0.49 -4.58 -7.36
CA PRO A 81 0.69 -4.21 -8.75
C PRO A 81 -0.39 -3.25 -9.29
N GLU A 82 -1.57 -3.22 -8.67
CA GLU A 82 -2.70 -2.40 -9.09
C GLU A 82 -3.30 -1.68 -7.88
N GLN A 83 -3.36 -0.34 -7.94
CA GLN A 83 -3.90 0.49 -6.86
C GLN A 83 -5.40 0.71 -6.95
N GLU A 84 -6.00 0.52 -8.13
CA GLU A 84 -7.41 0.79 -8.34
C GLU A 84 -8.29 -0.18 -7.54
N GLY A 85 -9.42 0.33 -7.03
CA GLY A 85 -10.45 -0.44 -6.37
C GLY A 85 -10.79 0.07 -4.97
N ALA A 86 -11.65 -0.68 -4.28
CA ALA A 86 -12.13 -0.38 -2.94
C ALA A 86 -11.68 -1.45 -1.95
N GLY A 87 -11.21 -1.00 -0.78
CA GLY A 87 -10.55 -1.89 0.17
C GLY A 87 -10.26 -1.22 1.50
N LEU A 88 -9.83 -2.04 2.46
CA LEU A 88 -9.28 -1.53 3.71
C LEU A 88 -7.77 -1.37 3.53
N TYR A 89 -7.26 -0.20 3.89
CA TYR A 89 -5.82 0.05 3.85
C TYR A 89 -5.14 -0.62 5.04
N GLN A 90 -3.94 -1.15 4.79
CA GLN A 90 -3.02 -1.50 5.85
C GLN A 90 -2.55 -0.25 6.61
N VAL A 91 -2.32 -0.41 7.91
CA VAL A 91 -2.02 0.65 8.86
C VAL A 91 -0.70 0.38 9.56
N THR A 92 -0.08 1.44 10.07
CA THR A 92 1.11 1.36 10.94
C THR A 92 0.71 1.44 12.41
N GLN A 93 -0.36 0.74 12.77
CA GLN A 93 -0.85 0.67 14.15
C GLN A 93 -0.17 -0.50 14.84
N PHE A 94 0.78 -0.18 15.70
CA PHE A 94 1.44 -1.13 16.58
C PHE A 94 1.18 -0.66 18.00
N TRP A 95 0.79 -1.60 18.87
CA TRP A 95 0.48 -1.40 20.30
C TRP A 95 -0.94 -0.98 20.69
N GLY A 96 -1.95 -1.18 19.84
CA GLY A 96 -3.35 -1.22 20.30
C GLY A 96 -3.90 0.06 20.94
N GLU A 97 -3.38 1.22 20.55
CA GLU A 97 -4.02 2.53 20.78
C GLU A 97 -4.46 3.17 19.46
#